data_AF-A0A6F7VSB7-F1
#
_entry.id   AF-A0A6F7VSB7-F1
#
_cell.length_a   1.000
_cell.length_b   1.000
_cell.length_c   1.000
_cell.angle_alpha   90.00
_cell.angle_beta   90.00
_cell.angle_gamma   90.00
#
_symmetry.space_group_name_H-M   'P 1'
#
loop_
_entity.id
_entity.type
_entity.pdbx_description
1 polymer ?
#
loop_
_entity_poly.entity_id
_entity_poly.type
_entity_poly.pdbx_seq_one_letter_code
_entity_poly.pdbx_strand_id
1 'polypeptide(L)'
;MSHSAEHPPTRRRVVMGALALGAAAGAPGIAQAATPSAPRAAAEAPSYANPLVRRRADPHILKHTDGYYYFTATVPEYDRIVLRRSRTISGLATAAESVIWKKHTSGDMGAHIWAPEIHFIDGKWYIYFASAPANDVWKIRMWVLENTGANPLAGTWAERGRIVTPIDSFSLDASTFTHQGTRYLVWAQSNPDVGNNSSIYLARMANPWSITGPQVEISRPTYDWETRGFKVNEGPSVLQRNGHLFLTYSASATDANYCMGLLTASAGSDLLAAASWKKSPRPVFTSDDTTKQYGPGHNSFTVAEDGHTDLLVYHARQYKDITGDPLNDPNRHTRVQALGWKADGTPDFGVPVADAPARVPRHRRLGGLGKPARGTGAGAPGQRRLADLLRRLHRAEVLLQRQPRRLPDLDPDPGVARAHRIRPPLHRPQGDRVIRGCPWTRWAIPPRCT
;
A
#
# COMPACT_ATOMS: atom_id res chain seq x y z
N MET A 1 35.92 -59.37 9.19
CA MET A 1 37.37 -59.08 9.18
C MET A 1 37.51 -57.55 9.15
N SER A 2 37.55 -56.90 10.32
CA SER A 2 38.76 -56.39 11.01
C SER A 2 39.34 -55.15 10.29
N HIS A 3 39.59 -53.97 10.86
CA HIS A 3 39.42 -53.33 12.18
C HIS A 3 39.63 -51.81 11.92
N SER A 4 38.68 -50.94 12.27
CA SER A 4 38.79 -49.77 13.19
C SER A 4 40.18 -49.33 13.66
N ALA A 5 40.45 -48.00 13.59
CA ALA A 5 41.29 -47.29 14.55
C ALA A 5 40.99 -45.77 14.56
N GLU A 6 40.25 -45.32 15.58
CA GLU A 6 40.27 -43.96 16.13
C GLU A 6 41.61 -43.71 16.86
N HIS A 7 41.99 -42.44 17.05
CA HIS A 7 43.04 -42.03 17.99
C HIS A 7 42.51 -40.97 18.98
N PRO A 8 42.68 -41.17 20.32
CA PRO A 8 42.20 -40.27 21.37
C PRO A 8 43.31 -39.32 21.91
N PRO A 9 43.00 -38.41 22.89
CA PRO A 9 43.81 -37.23 23.20
C PRO A 9 44.83 -37.46 24.34
N THR A 10 45.87 -36.61 24.41
CA THR A 10 46.92 -36.69 25.45
C THR A 10 46.94 -35.51 26.42
N ARG A 11 46.58 -35.85 27.67
CA ARG A 11 47.11 -35.50 29.01
C ARG A 11 47.59 -34.07 29.37
N ARG A 12 46.86 -33.53 30.36
CA ARG A 12 47.26 -32.77 31.57
C ARG A 12 48.78 -32.69 31.87
N ARG A 13 49.23 -31.47 32.17
CA ARG A 13 50.28 -31.19 33.17
C ARG A 13 49.74 -30.22 34.22
N VAL A 14 49.81 -30.65 35.47
CA VAL A 14 49.67 -29.86 36.69
C VAL A 14 51.08 -29.40 37.09
N VAL A 15 51.26 -28.12 37.39
CA VAL A 15 52.38 -27.62 38.19
C VAL A 15 51.83 -26.64 39.22
N MET A 16 52.10 -26.94 40.50
CA MET A 16 51.87 -26.08 41.64
C MET A 16 52.97 -25.02 41.76
N GLY A 17 52.58 -23.83 42.22
CA GLY A 17 53.30 -23.10 43.27
C GLY A 17 54.22 -21.95 42.84
N ALA A 18 53.81 -20.72 43.14
CA ALA A 18 54.50 -19.83 44.09
C ALA A 18 53.71 -18.51 44.24
N LEU A 19 53.35 -18.18 45.48
CA LEU A 19 52.87 -16.86 45.89
C LEU A 19 54.01 -15.84 45.77
N ALA A 20 53.71 -14.69 45.17
CA ALA A 20 54.44 -13.46 45.43
C ALA A 20 53.41 -12.35 45.74
N LEU A 21 53.39 -11.93 47.01
CA LEU A 21 52.67 -10.74 47.46
C LEU A 21 53.34 -9.50 46.84
N GLY A 22 52.64 -8.84 45.93
CA GLY A 22 52.96 -7.48 45.48
C GLY A 22 51.85 -6.54 45.92
N ALA A 23 52.10 -5.79 47.00
CA ALA A 23 51.22 -4.73 47.47
C ALA A 23 51.26 -3.55 46.49
N ALA A 24 50.16 -3.30 45.77
CA ALA A 24 49.92 -2.05 45.07
C ALA A 24 48.89 -1.24 45.86
N ALA A 25 49.33 -0.09 46.37
CA ALA A 25 48.53 0.85 47.14
C ALA A 25 47.29 1.30 46.33
N GLY A 26 46.11 1.08 46.91
CA GLY A 26 44.84 1.54 46.37
C GLY A 26 44.67 3.05 46.59
N ALA A 27 44.42 3.79 45.52
CA ALA A 27 43.68 5.05 45.61
C ALA A 27 42.18 4.71 45.66
N PRO A 28 41.37 5.33 46.54
CA PRO A 28 39.94 5.09 46.56
C PRO A 28 39.30 5.72 45.33
N GLY A 29 39.09 4.91 44.29
CA GLY A 29 38.20 5.24 43.19
C GLY A 29 36.77 5.28 43.73
N ILE A 30 36.18 6.47 43.72
CA ILE A 30 34.79 6.70 44.11
C ILE A 30 33.93 5.93 43.08
N ALA A 31 33.44 4.74 43.44
CA ALA A 31 32.50 4.01 42.63
C ALA A 31 31.19 4.81 42.62
N GLN A 32 31.00 5.58 41.55
CA GLN A 32 29.75 6.29 41.30
C GLN A 32 28.70 5.23 40.96
N ALA A 33 27.90 4.85 41.96
CA ALA A 33 26.75 3.98 41.76
C ALA A 33 25.87 4.61 40.68
N ALA A 34 25.82 3.98 39.51
CA ALA A 34 24.92 4.38 38.44
C ALA A 34 23.49 4.22 38.97
N THR A 35 22.82 5.36 39.20
CA THR A 35 21.40 5.39 39.49
C THR A 35 20.66 4.65 38.37
N PRO A 36 19.76 3.70 38.68
CA PRO A 36 18.96 3.06 37.65
C PRO A 36 18.18 4.14 36.91
N SER A 37 18.45 4.29 35.62
CA SER A 37 17.69 5.18 34.76
C SER A 37 16.23 4.76 34.81
N ALA A 38 15.35 5.66 35.24
CA ALA A 38 13.92 5.46 35.18
C ALA A 38 13.51 4.96 33.78
N PRO A 39 12.56 4.01 33.66
CA PRO A 39 12.11 3.55 32.36
C PRO A 39 11.66 4.76 31.55
N ARG A 40 12.30 4.96 30.39
CA ARG A 40 11.87 5.96 29.41
C ARG A 40 10.41 5.68 29.14
N ALA A 41 9.54 6.60 29.55
CA ALA A 41 8.11 6.52 29.26
C ALA A 41 7.95 6.17 27.77
N ALA A 42 7.25 5.06 27.48
CA ALA A 42 7.00 4.65 26.11
C ALA A 42 6.40 5.86 25.38
N ALA A 43 7.05 6.28 24.30
CA ALA A 43 6.52 7.36 23.49
C ALA A 43 5.10 6.95 23.05
N GLU A 44 4.14 7.85 23.25
CA GLU A 44 2.76 7.61 22.84
C GLU A 44 2.74 7.33 21.33
N ALA A 45 2.02 6.28 20.92
CA ALA A 45 1.96 5.88 19.52
C ALA A 45 1.47 7.05 18.65
N PRO A 46 2.06 7.28 17.47
CA PRO A 46 1.66 8.39 16.60
C PRO A 46 0.18 8.26 16.22
N SER A 47 -0.53 9.38 16.32
CA SER A 47 -1.94 9.50 15.94
C SER A 47 -2.07 10.34 14.67
N TYR A 48 -2.90 9.86 13.73
CA TYR A 48 -3.13 10.52 12.45
C TYR A 48 -4.57 10.99 12.31
N ALA A 49 -4.74 12.07 11.56
CA ALA A 49 -6.05 12.51 11.10
C ALA A 49 -6.62 11.47 10.13
N ASN A 50 -7.85 11.01 10.39
CA ASN A 50 -8.52 10.05 9.52
C ASN A 50 -9.89 10.59 9.06
N PRO A 51 -10.29 10.34 7.80
CA PRO A 51 -9.50 9.64 6.76
C PRO A 51 -8.30 10.46 6.27
N LEU A 52 -7.18 9.77 5.98
CA LEU A 52 -5.95 10.38 5.47
C LEU A 52 -6.15 10.96 4.07
N VAL A 53 -6.72 10.16 3.16
CA VAL A 53 -7.06 10.59 1.79
C VAL A 53 -8.45 10.10 1.43
N ARG A 54 -9.35 11.04 1.10
CA ARG A 54 -10.72 10.71 0.69
C ARG A 54 -10.75 10.12 -0.71
N ARG A 55 -11.73 9.24 -0.94
CA ARG A 55 -12.02 8.61 -2.24
C ARG A 55 -10.80 7.97 -2.90
N ARG A 56 -10.06 7.21 -2.09
CA ARG A 56 -8.89 6.44 -2.50
C ARG A 56 -9.01 5.07 -1.84
N ALA A 57 -9.28 4.06 -2.64
CA ALA A 57 -9.31 2.67 -2.23
C ALA A 57 -7.93 2.03 -2.44
N ASP A 58 -7.75 0.83 -1.89
CA ASP A 58 -6.56 -0.01 -2.11
C ASP A 58 -5.23 0.76 -1.91
N PRO A 59 -5.03 1.40 -0.73
CA PRO A 59 -3.93 2.33 -0.53
C PRO A 59 -2.59 1.63 -0.35
N HIS A 60 -1.59 2.05 -1.12
CA HIS A 60 -0.21 1.62 -0.96
C HIS A 60 0.71 2.79 -0.63
N ILE A 61 1.38 2.73 0.54
CA ILE A 61 2.36 3.74 0.97
C ILE A 61 3.75 3.11 1.12
N LEU A 62 4.68 3.52 0.26
CA LEU A 62 6.10 3.16 0.38
C LEU A 62 6.90 4.30 1.02
N LYS A 63 7.58 4.04 2.14
CA LYS A 63 8.63 4.93 2.66
C LYS A 63 9.93 4.63 1.92
N HIS A 64 10.46 5.61 1.20
CA HIS A 64 11.70 5.46 0.44
C HIS A 64 12.89 6.11 1.17
N THR A 65 14.10 5.73 0.75
CA THR A 65 15.38 6.17 1.35
C THR A 65 15.72 7.62 1.04
N ASP A 66 15.06 8.25 0.07
CA ASP A 66 15.16 9.69 -0.21
C ASP A 66 14.45 10.59 0.83
N GLY A 67 13.82 9.97 1.84
CA GLY A 67 13.11 10.65 2.91
C GLY A 67 11.69 11.08 2.54
N TYR A 68 11.09 10.48 1.50
CA TYR A 68 9.68 10.66 1.15
C TYR A 68 8.88 9.37 1.32
N TYR A 69 7.62 9.55 1.68
CA TYR A 69 6.55 8.59 1.48
C TYR A 69 5.94 8.79 0.10
N TYR A 70 5.77 7.71 -0.64
CA TYR A 70 5.10 7.66 -1.94
C TYR A 70 3.76 6.94 -1.76
N PHE A 71 2.68 7.59 -2.18
CA PHE A 71 1.32 7.08 -2.05
C PHE A 71 0.67 6.93 -3.41
N THR A 72 0.18 5.73 -3.68
CA THR A 72 -0.70 5.41 -4.81
C THR A 72 -1.90 4.63 -4.30
N ALA A 73 -2.96 4.62 -5.09
CA ALA A 73 -4.25 4.04 -4.72
C ALA A 73 -5.15 3.91 -5.94
N THR A 74 -6.19 3.11 -5.81
CA THR A 74 -7.28 3.05 -6.77
C THR A 74 -8.11 4.34 -6.71
N VAL A 75 -8.25 5.00 -7.85
CA VAL A 75 -9.17 6.14 -8.03
C VAL A 75 -10.59 5.66 -8.40
N PRO A 76 -11.66 6.40 -8.04
CA PRO A 76 -13.02 5.94 -8.29
C PRO A 76 -13.38 5.70 -9.76
N GLU A 77 -12.71 6.39 -10.68
CA GLU A 77 -12.97 6.24 -12.12
C GLU A 77 -12.30 4.98 -12.73
N TYR A 78 -11.43 4.30 -11.98
CA TYR A 78 -10.70 3.10 -12.42
C TYR A 78 -10.01 3.23 -13.78
N ASP A 79 -9.43 4.40 -14.08
CA ASP A 79 -8.94 4.75 -15.42
C ASP A 79 -7.46 5.15 -15.50
N ARG A 80 -6.77 5.26 -14.36
CA ARG A 80 -5.42 5.79 -14.29
C ARG A 80 -4.71 5.37 -13.01
N ILE A 81 -3.39 5.47 -13.04
CA ILE A 81 -2.55 5.34 -11.85
C ILE A 81 -2.11 6.74 -11.42
N VAL A 82 -2.34 7.03 -10.14
CA VAL A 82 -1.99 8.30 -9.51
C VAL A 82 -0.85 8.12 -8.52
N LEU A 83 -0.01 9.13 -8.37
CA LEU A 83 1.07 9.15 -7.40
C LEU A 83 1.18 10.51 -6.74
N ARG A 84 1.39 10.51 -5.42
CA ARG A 84 1.79 11.70 -4.66
C ARG A 84 2.90 11.35 -3.69
N ARG A 85 3.61 12.34 -3.18
CA ARG A 85 4.62 12.15 -2.15
C ARG A 85 4.65 13.24 -1.09
N SER A 86 5.11 12.89 0.10
CA SER A 86 5.30 13.81 1.23
C SER A 86 6.42 13.31 2.13
N ARG A 87 7.07 14.19 2.90
CA ARG A 87 8.07 13.79 3.92
C ARG A 87 7.43 13.18 5.17
N THR A 88 6.13 13.39 5.36
CA THR A 88 5.36 12.86 6.49
C THR A 88 4.08 12.19 5.98
N ILE A 89 3.58 11.22 6.73
CA ILE A 89 2.31 10.54 6.46
C ILE A 89 1.17 11.57 6.40
N SER A 90 1.06 12.45 7.40
CA SER A 90 0.02 13.49 7.42
C SER A 90 0.08 14.44 6.23
N GLY A 91 1.27 14.73 5.70
CA GLY A 91 1.40 15.60 4.53
C GLY A 91 0.85 14.98 3.23
N LEU A 92 0.66 13.65 3.16
CA LEU A 92 0.02 12.99 2.01
C LEU A 92 -1.44 13.44 1.81
N ALA A 93 -2.11 13.89 2.88
CA ALA A 93 -3.48 14.40 2.82
C ALA A 93 -3.62 15.63 1.90
N THR A 94 -2.58 16.47 1.82
CA THR A 94 -2.57 17.71 1.06
C THR A 94 -1.54 17.74 -0.08
N ALA A 95 -0.74 16.68 -0.23
CA ALA A 95 0.24 16.58 -1.30
C ALA A 95 -0.45 16.57 -2.68
N ALA A 96 0.11 17.31 -3.63
CA ALA A 96 -0.36 17.32 -5.01
C ALA A 96 -0.26 15.91 -5.62
N GLU A 97 -1.28 15.54 -6.39
CA GLU A 97 -1.37 14.24 -7.04
C GLU A 97 -1.07 14.36 -8.53
N SER A 98 -0.23 13.48 -9.05
CA SER A 98 0.12 13.37 -10.46
C SER A 98 -0.49 12.11 -11.06
N VAL A 99 -1.01 12.22 -12.28
CA VAL A 99 -1.36 11.06 -13.09
C VAL A 99 -0.12 10.59 -13.82
N ILE A 100 0.38 9.41 -13.48
CA ILE A 100 1.64 8.89 -14.04
C ILE A 100 1.45 7.88 -15.17
N TRP A 101 0.25 7.30 -15.26
CA TRP A 101 -0.15 6.40 -16.35
C TRP A 101 -1.67 6.40 -16.49
N LYS A 102 -2.19 6.20 -17.71
CA LYS A 102 -3.62 6.14 -18.02
C LYS A 102 -3.95 4.87 -18.80
N LYS A 103 -5.16 4.35 -18.60
CA LYS A 103 -5.67 3.20 -19.34
C LYS A 103 -5.56 3.39 -20.86
N HIS A 104 -5.39 2.28 -21.56
CA HIS A 104 -5.45 2.24 -23.01
C HIS A 104 -6.88 2.48 -23.51
N THR A 105 -7.02 2.98 -24.73
CA THR A 105 -8.33 3.19 -25.36
C THR A 105 -8.91 1.91 -25.98
N SER A 106 -8.08 0.91 -26.24
CA SER A 106 -8.42 -0.38 -26.83
C SER A 106 -7.41 -1.45 -26.42
N GLY A 107 -7.76 -2.73 -26.60
CA GLY A 107 -6.87 -3.84 -26.24
C GLY A 107 -6.71 -4.03 -24.74
N ASP A 108 -5.63 -4.70 -24.35
CA ASP A 108 -5.25 -4.90 -22.96
C ASP A 108 -5.05 -3.58 -22.21
N MET A 109 -5.04 -3.61 -20.87
CA MET A 109 -4.84 -2.43 -20.02
C MET A 109 -5.87 -1.29 -20.25
N GLY A 110 -7.06 -1.62 -20.73
CA GLY A 110 -8.07 -0.66 -21.20
C GLY A 110 -9.30 -0.49 -20.30
N ALA A 111 -9.41 -1.27 -19.22
CA ALA A 111 -10.52 -1.19 -18.26
C ALA A 111 -10.07 -1.56 -16.84
N HIS A 112 -10.80 -1.05 -15.85
CA HIS A 112 -10.67 -1.43 -14.44
C HIS A 112 -9.22 -1.37 -13.93
N ILE A 113 -8.64 -0.17 -13.92
CA ILE A 113 -7.29 0.06 -13.38
C ILE A 113 -7.37 0.02 -11.86
N TRP A 114 -6.91 -1.07 -11.27
CA TRP A 114 -7.07 -1.37 -9.84
C TRP A 114 -5.74 -1.58 -9.12
N ALA A 115 -5.76 -1.21 -7.84
CA ALA A 115 -4.79 -1.54 -6.81
C ALA A 115 -3.31 -1.38 -7.24
N PRO A 116 -2.89 -0.18 -7.65
CA PRO A 116 -1.47 0.04 -7.91
C PRO A 116 -0.66 -0.07 -6.61
N GLU A 117 0.44 -0.83 -6.63
CA GLU A 117 1.47 -0.81 -5.60
C GLU A 117 2.80 -0.31 -6.16
N ILE A 118 3.42 0.66 -5.50
CA ILE A 118 4.73 1.20 -5.88
C ILE A 118 5.86 0.57 -5.07
N HIS A 119 6.86 0.04 -5.77
CA HIS A 119 8.02 -0.63 -5.19
C HIS A 119 9.32 -0.06 -5.76
N PHE A 120 10.39 -0.06 -4.97
CA PHE A 120 11.74 0.26 -5.45
C PHE A 120 12.61 -1.00 -5.38
N ILE A 121 13.04 -1.50 -6.53
CA ILE A 121 13.71 -2.79 -6.68
C ILE A 121 14.95 -2.58 -7.56
N ASP A 122 16.12 -2.96 -7.05
CA ASP A 122 17.40 -2.94 -7.77
C ASP A 122 17.68 -1.61 -8.49
N GLY A 123 17.40 -0.49 -7.81
CA GLY A 123 17.67 0.86 -8.31
C GLY A 123 16.58 1.45 -9.20
N LYS A 124 15.43 0.78 -9.37
CA LYS A 124 14.34 1.22 -10.24
C LYS A 124 12.99 1.17 -9.54
N TRP A 125 12.05 1.98 -10.03
CA TRP A 125 10.67 1.97 -9.57
C TRP A 125 9.83 1.01 -10.39
N TYR A 126 8.97 0.26 -9.72
CA TYR A 126 7.99 -0.63 -10.33
C TYR A 126 6.61 -0.34 -9.76
N ILE A 127 5.59 -0.36 -10.63
CA ILE A 127 4.19 -0.36 -10.20
C ILE A 127 3.53 -1.64 -10.66
N TYR A 128 3.03 -2.41 -9.71
CA TYR A 128 2.16 -3.56 -9.94
C TYR A 128 0.72 -3.07 -9.92
N PHE A 129 -0.09 -3.44 -10.91
CA PHE A 129 -1.51 -3.08 -10.92
C PHE A 129 -2.31 -4.15 -11.67
N ALA A 130 -3.63 -4.10 -11.52
CA ALA A 130 -4.54 -4.97 -12.25
C ALA A 130 -5.32 -4.17 -13.32
N SER A 131 -5.58 -4.81 -14.46
CA SER A 131 -6.43 -4.25 -15.51
C SER A 131 -6.96 -5.33 -16.44
N ALA A 132 -8.13 -5.06 -17.01
CA ALA A 132 -8.77 -5.86 -18.04
C ALA A 132 -8.62 -5.23 -19.43
N PRO A 133 -8.80 -6.02 -20.50
CA PRO A 133 -8.98 -5.49 -21.84
C PRO A 133 -10.21 -4.58 -21.94
N ALA A 134 -10.14 -3.55 -22.79
CA ALA A 134 -11.23 -2.61 -23.04
C ALA A 134 -12.54 -3.29 -23.51
N ASN A 135 -12.43 -4.42 -24.21
CA ASN A 135 -13.55 -5.17 -24.78
C ASN A 135 -14.04 -6.33 -23.90
N ASP A 136 -13.38 -6.63 -22.77
CA ASP A 136 -13.78 -7.69 -21.85
C ASP A 136 -13.36 -7.32 -20.41
N VAL A 137 -14.12 -6.42 -19.81
CA VAL A 137 -13.75 -5.70 -18.57
C VAL A 137 -13.60 -6.60 -17.34
N TRP A 138 -13.99 -7.87 -17.41
CA TRP A 138 -13.85 -8.85 -16.33
C TRP A 138 -12.69 -9.83 -16.55
N LYS A 139 -11.99 -9.77 -17.68
CA LYS A 139 -10.72 -10.49 -17.90
C LYS A 139 -9.54 -9.75 -17.27
N ILE A 140 -9.65 -9.45 -15.98
CA ILE A 140 -8.61 -8.75 -15.21
C ILE A 140 -7.34 -9.62 -15.13
N ARG A 141 -6.19 -9.01 -15.38
CA ARG A 141 -4.84 -9.59 -15.26
C ARG A 141 -3.91 -8.61 -14.55
N MET A 142 -2.75 -9.10 -14.13
CA MET A 142 -1.70 -8.33 -13.46
C MET A 142 -0.70 -7.76 -14.47
N TRP A 143 -0.29 -6.52 -14.26
CA TRP A 143 0.56 -5.74 -15.16
C TRP A 143 1.64 -5.00 -14.35
N VAL A 144 2.76 -4.69 -15.01
CA VAL A 144 3.87 -3.97 -14.39
C VAL A 144 4.30 -2.76 -15.22
N LEU A 145 4.50 -1.63 -14.56
CA LEU A 145 5.21 -0.46 -15.08
C LEU A 145 6.61 -0.37 -14.47
N GLU A 146 7.58 0.14 -15.21
CA GLU A 146 8.93 0.46 -14.72
C GLU A 146 9.27 1.94 -14.96
N ASN A 147 9.92 2.59 -13.99
CA ASN A 147 10.55 3.90 -14.18
C ASN A 147 11.97 3.90 -13.60
N THR A 148 12.93 4.37 -14.40
CA THR A 148 14.37 4.42 -14.05
C THR A 148 14.82 5.78 -13.51
N GLY A 149 13.94 6.78 -13.50
CA GLY A 149 14.21 8.09 -12.96
C GLY A 149 14.29 8.10 -11.44
N ALA A 150 15.11 8.98 -10.89
CA ALA A 150 15.26 9.12 -9.43
C ALA A 150 13.95 9.53 -8.72
N ASN A 151 13.13 10.35 -9.39
CA ASN A 151 11.82 10.78 -8.87
C ASN A 151 10.70 10.13 -9.71
N PRO A 152 9.90 9.20 -9.15
CA PRO A 152 8.88 8.45 -9.89
C PRO A 152 7.65 9.29 -10.30
N LEU A 153 7.51 10.51 -9.78
CA LEU A 153 6.51 11.48 -10.25
C LEU A 153 6.95 12.18 -11.55
N ALA A 154 8.21 12.02 -11.94
CA ALA A 154 8.77 12.56 -13.17
C ALA A 154 9.30 11.42 -14.06
N GLY A 155 9.56 11.72 -15.33
CA GLY A 155 10.05 10.74 -16.30
C GLY A 155 8.93 9.88 -16.89
N THR A 156 9.34 8.85 -17.63
CA THR A 156 8.45 7.97 -18.40
C THR A 156 8.33 6.62 -17.72
N TRP A 157 7.10 6.14 -17.58
CA TRP A 157 6.81 4.78 -17.15
C TRP A 157 6.72 3.85 -18.36
N ALA A 158 7.57 2.83 -18.41
CA ALA A 158 7.59 1.81 -19.45
C ALA A 158 6.71 0.62 -19.02
N GLU A 159 5.83 0.16 -19.92
CA GLU A 159 5.03 -1.05 -19.70
C GLU A 159 5.93 -2.29 -19.86
N ARG A 160 6.04 -3.09 -18.80
CA ARG A 160 6.73 -4.39 -18.82
C ARG A 160 5.81 -5.55 -19.23
N GLY A 161 4.54 -5.25 -19.48
CA GLY A 161 3.53 -6.19 -19.92
C GLY A 161 2.90 -6.98 -18.78
N ARG A 162 2.21 -8.05 -19.15
CA ARG A 162 1.46 -8.92 -18.25
C ARG A 162 2.41 -9.82 -17.46
N ILE A 163 2.15 -9.98 -16.16
CA ILE A 163 2.72 -11.08 -15.38
C ILE A 163 1.99 -12.37 -15.76
N VAL A 164 2.70 -13.28 -16.42
CA VAL A 164 2.14 -14.56 -16.87
C VAL A 164 2.16 -15.58 -15.73
N THR A 165 1.03 -16.25 -15.51
CA THR A 165 0.83 -17.31 -14.52
C THR A 165 0.43 -18.62 -15.23
N PRO A 166 0.77 -19.81 -14.68
CA PRO A 166 0.33 -21.09 -15.23
C PRO A 166 -1.17 -21.22 -15.49
N ILE A 167 -2.00 -20.62 -14.62
CA ILE A 167 -3.45 -20.55 -14.79
C ILE A 167 -3.79 -19.22 -15.46
N ASP A 168 -4.48 -19.23 -16.61
CA ASP A 168 -4.92 -17.99 -17.28
C ASP A 168 -6.34 -17.59 -16.85
N SER A 169 -6.45 -16.93 -15.70
CA SER A 169 -7.72 -16.57 -15.08
C SER A 169 -7.70 -15.16 -14.48
N PHE A 170 -8.85 -14.72 -13.94
CA PHE A 170 -8.96 -13.46 -13.19
C PHE A 170 -7.86 -13.37 -12.12
N SER A 171 -6.98 -12.36 -12.24
CA SER A 171 -5.80 -12.19 -11.39
C SER A 171 -5.54 -10.71 -11.11
N LEU A 172 -5.34 -10.35 -9.85
CA LEU A 172 -5.22 -8.97 -9.37
C LEU A 172 -4.39 -8.89 -8.08
N ASP A 173 -4.23 -7.68 -7.58
CA ASP A 173 -3.67 -7.37 -6.25
C ASP A 173 -2.28 -7.99 -6.04
N ALA A 174 -1.41 -7.80 -7.02
CA ALA A 174 -0.05 -8.30 -6.96
C ALA A 174 0.79 -7.43 -6.01
N SER A 175 1.38 -8.05 -4.99
CA SER A 175 2.35 -7.44 -4.08
C SER A 175 3.66 -8.24 -4.10
N THR A 176 4.77 -7.58 -3.77
CA THR A 176 6.10 -8.22 -3.75
C THR A 176 6.85 -7.95 -2.46
N PHE A 177 7.61 -8.94 -2.03
CA PHE A 177 8.50 -8.84 -0.87
C PHE A 177 9.77 -9.65 -1.11
N THR A 178 10.81 -9.37 -0.33
CA THR A 178 12.06 -10.15 -0.32
C THR A 178 12.21 -10.84 1.02
N HIS A 179 12.55 -12.12 1.01
CA HIS A 179 12.85 -12.90 2.21
C HIS A 179 14.09 -13.77 1.94
N GLN A 180 15.08 -13.71 2.84
CA GLN A 180 16.35 -14.45 2.72
C GLN A 180 17.00 -14.35 1.33
N GLY A 181 17.05 -13.13 0.78
CA GLY A 181 17.65 -12.86 -0.54
C GLY A 181 16.82 -13.30 -1.75
N THR A 182 15.67 -13.93 -1.54
CA THR A 182 14.75 -14.34 -2.61
C THR A 182 13.57 -13.38 -2.68
N ARG A 183 13.25 -12.91 -3.89
CA ARG A 183 12.03 -12.13 -4.14
C ARG A 183 10.85 -13.03 -4.45
N TYR A 184 9.71 -12.69 -3.88
CA TYR A 184 8.44 -13.37 -4.08
C TYR A 184 7.40 -12.41 -4.64
N LEU A 185 6.48 -12.97 -5.43
CA LEU A 185 5.22 -12.33 -5.80
C LEU A 185 4.10 -13.04 -5.05
N VAL A 186 3.23 -12.28 -4.41
CA VAL A 186 1.97 -12.75 -3.84
C VAL A 186 0.83 -12.04 -4.54
N TRP A 187 -0.25 -12.74 -4.86
CA TRP A 187 -1.38 -12.16 -5.58
C TRP A 187 -2.68 -12.89 -5.32
N ALA A 188 -3.79 -12.29 -5.75
CA ALA A 188 -5.11 -12.90 -5.74
C ALA A 188 -5.44 -13.43 -7.14
N GLN A 189 -5.94 -14.67 -7.22
CA GLN A 189 -6.30 -15.27 -8.51
C GLN A 189 -7.42 -16.29 -8.38
N SER A 190 -8.29 -16.34 -9.39
CA SER A 190 -9.33 -17.36 -9.50
C SER A 190 -8.76 -18.69 -9.96
N ASN A 191 -9.20 -19.80 -9.37
CA ASN A 191 -9.02 -21.12 -9.94
C ASN A 191 -10.38 -21.65 -10.44
N PRO A 192 -10.59 -21.78 -11.76
CA PRO A 192 -11.85 -22.24 -12.33
C PRO A 192 -12.35 -23.57 -11.77
N ASP A 193 -11.45 -24.46 -11.34
CA ASP A 193 -11.78 -25.79 -10.83
C ASP A 193 -12.27 -25.77 -9.36
N VAL A 194 -12.14 -24.64 -8.66
CA VAL A 194 -12.44 -24.51 -7.22
C VAL A 194 -13.81 -23.89 -6.95
N GLY A 195 -14.36 -23.11 -7.90
CA GLY A 195 -15.67 -22.47 -7.75
C GLY A 195 -15.72 -21.34 -6.71
N ASN A 196 -14.62 -20.62 -6.51
CA ASN A 196 -14.54 -19.37 -5.74
C ASN A 196 -14.19 -18.17 -6.65
N ASN A 197 -14.24 -16.95 -6.10
CA ASN A 197 -13.82 -15.75 -6.84
C ASN A 197 -12.29 -15.70 -6.96
N SER A 198 -11.60 -15.79 -5.83
CA SER A 198 -10.14 -15.72 -5.76
C SER A 198 -9.58 -16.41 -4.53
N SER A 199 -8.36 -16.93 -4.67
CA SER A 199 -7.47 -17.46 -3.63
C SER A 199 -6.17 -16.66 -3.63
N ILE A 200 -5.38 -16.75 -2.55
CA ILE A 200 -4.04 -16.15 -2.49
C ILE A 200 -3.00 -17.16 -3.00
N TYR A 201 -2.18 -16.70 -3.94
CA TYR A 201 -1.08 -17.46 -4.51
C TYR A 201 0.27 -16.80 -4.21
N LEU A 202 1.32 -17.63 -4.22
CA LEU A 202 2.70 -17.22 -4.00
C LEU A 202 3.62 -17.91 -5.02
N ALA A 203 4.61 -17.18 -5.53
CA ALA A 203 5.68 -17.72 -6.37
C ALA A 203 6.98 -16.93 -6.16
N ARG A 204 8.12 -17.53 -6.51
CA ARG A 204 9.39 -16.79 -6.62
C ARG A 204 9.37 -15.91 -7.86
N MET A 205 10.18 -14.86 -7.88
CA MET A 205 10.35 -13.97 -9.03
C MET A 205 11.72 -14.17 -9.68
N ALA A 206 11.75 -14.32 -11.01
CA ALA A 206 12.99 -14.28 -11.79
C ALA A 206 13.49 -12.85 -12.00
N ASN A 207 12.56 -11.91 -12.14
CA ASN A 207 12.78 -10.48 -12.23
C ASN A 207 11.50 -9.76 -11.75
N PRO A 208 11.48 -8.43 -11.60
CA PRO A 208 10.32 -7.72 -11.05
C PRO A 208 9.00 -7.86 -11.81
N TRP A 209 8.97 -8.42 -13.02
CA TRP A 209 7.74 -8.61 -13.82
C TRP A 209 7.54 -10.06 -14.29
N SER A 210 8.26 -11.04 -13.72
CA SER A 210 8.13 -12.44 -14.12
C SER A 210 8.34 -13.38 -12.93
N ILE A 211 7.41 -14.31 -12.73
CA ILE A 211 7.53 -15.39 -11.75
C ILE A 211 8.43 -16.52 -12.26
N THR A 212 8.92 -17.36 -11.35
CA THR A 212 9.68 -18.56 -11.66
C THR A 212 9.38 -19.68 -10.65
N GLY A 213 9.49 -20.92 -11.11
CA GLY A 213 9.14 -22.09 -10.30
C GLY A 213 7.63 -22.25 -10.10
N PRO A 214 7.21 -22.95 -9.04
CA PRO A 214 5.79 -23.28 -8.83
C PRO A 214 4.97 -22.07 -8.36
N GLN A 215 3.74 -21.98 -8.87
CA GLN A 215 2.66 -21.20 -8.30
C GLN A 215 1.99 -22.02 -7.19
N VAL A 216 1.97 -21.51 -5.96
CA VAL A 216 1.45 -22.22 -4.78
C VAL A 216 0.25 -21.48 -4.21
N GLU A 217 -0.89 -22.16 -4.06
CA GLU A 217 -2.04 -21.63 -3.33
C GLU A 217 -1.77 -21.70 -1.82
N ILE A 218 -1.81 -20.57 -1.13
CA ILE A 218 -1.52 -20.49 0.32
C ILE A 218 -2.74 -20.09 1.16
N SER A 219 -3.81 -19.59 0.55
CA SER A 219 -5.10 -19.40 1.21
C SER A 219 -6.25 -19.45 0.23
N ARG A 220 -7.36 -20.02 0.68
CA ARG A 220 -8.65 -20.08 -0.02
C ARG A 220 -9.76 -19.61 0.91
N PRO A 221 -10.78 -18.87 0.44
CA PRO A 221 -11.95 -18.48 1.22
C PRO A 221 -12.79 -19.70 1.59
N THR A 222 -12.81 -20.03 2.87
CA THR A 222 -13.51 -21.21 3.41
C THR A 222 -14.29 -20.93 4.68
N TYR A 223 -13.89 -19.92 5.46
CA TYR A 223 -14.64 -19.51 6.64
C TYR A 223 -15.86 -18.66 6.28
N ASP A 224 -16.90 -18.69 7.13
CA ASP A 224 -18.13 -17.93 6.92
C ASP A 224 -17.90 -16.42 6.76
N TRP A 225 -16.89 -15.87 7.43
CA TRP A 225 -16.52 -14.46 7.34
C TRP A 225 -15.76 -14.11 6.04
N GLU A 226 -15.31 -15.10 5.26
CA GLU A 226 -14.62 -14.92 3.98
C GLU A 226 -15.54 -15.04 2.77
N THR A 227 -16.78 -15.46 3.00
CA THR A 227 -17.71 -15.92 1.96
C THR A 227 -19.02 -15.12 1.92
N ARG A 228 -19.06 -13.96 2.58
CA ARG A 228 -20.25 -13.10 2.61
C ARG A 228 -20.34 -12.28 1.34
N GLY A 229 -21.42 -12.48 0.58
CA GLY A 229 -21.59 -11.92 -0.75
C GLY A 229 -20.79 -12.69 -1.80
N PHE A 230 -19.47 -12.74 -1.66
CA PHE A 230 -18.55 -13.45 -2.56
C PHE A 230 -17.52 -14.28 -1.79
N LYS A 231 -17.02 -15.36 -2.42
CA LYS A 231 -15.96 -16.21 -1.85
C LYS A 231 -14.61 -15.65 -2.28
N VAL A 232 -14.08 -14.71 -1.49
CA VAL A 232 -12.91 -13.89 -1.87
C VAL A 232 -11.80 -14.04 -0.84
N ASN A 233 -10.58 -14.28 -1.32
CA ASN A 233 -9.36 -13.81 -0.67
C ASN A 233 -8.61 -12.92 -1.68
N GLU A 234 -8.36 -11.66 -1.33
CA GLU A 234 -7.70 -10.68 -2.20
C GLU A 234 -6.82 -9.70 -1.41
N GLY A 235 -6.22 -8.69 -2.05
CA GLY A 235 -5.40 -7.66 -1.40
C GLY A 235 -4.33 -8.18 -0.44
N PRO A 236 -3.43 -9.10 -0.84
CA PRO A 236 -2.39 -9.62 0.03
C PRO A 236 -1.32 -8.58 0.35
N SER A 237 -0.91 -8.46 1.61
CA SER A 237 0.20 -7.61 2.04
C SER A 237 1.06 -8.30 3.10
N VAL A 238 2.38 -8.14 3.02
CA VAL A 238 3.33 -8.89 3.87
C VAL A 238 4.06 -7.95 4.83
N LEU A 239 4.06 -8.32 6.11
CA LEU A 239 4.83 -7.71 7.19
C LEU A 239 5.80 -8.73 7.78
N GLN A 240 7.09 -8.39 7.84
CA GLN A 240 8.13 -9.25 8.41
C GLN A 240 8.57 -8.71 9.76
N ARG A 241 8.32 -9.45 10.83
CA ARG A 241 8.69 -9.04 12.20
C ARG A 241 8.78 -10.25 13.11
N ASN A 242 9.57 -10.14 14.18
CA ASN A 242 9.61 -11.12 15.28
C ASN A 242 9.88 -12.57 14.83
N GLY A 243 10.69 -12.76 13.77
CA GLY A 243 10.98 -14.09 13.24
C GLY A 243 9.84 -14.73 12.44
N HIS A 244 8.86 -13.94 12.02
CA HIS A 244 7.69 -14.39 11.26
C HIS A 244 7.44 -13.53 10.02
N LEU A 245 6.72 -14.13 9.07
CA LEU A 245 6.05 -13.44 7.98
C LEU A 245 4.55 -13.44 8.28
N PHE A 246 3.98 -12.25 8.37
CA PHE A 246 2.55 -11.99 8.56
C PHE A 246 1.99 -11.51 7.23
N LEU A 247 1.22 -12.35 6.55
CA LEU A 247 0.55 -12.01 5.29
C LEU A 247 -0.92 -11.74 5.58
N THR A 248 -1.29 -10.47 5.58
CA THR A 248 -2.71 -10.09 5.62
C THR A 248 -3.32 -10.21 4.23
N TYR A 249 -4.60 -10.48 4.18
CA TYR A 249 -5.41 -10.47 2.96
C TYR A 249 -6.81 -10.01 3.33
N SER A 250 -7.59 -9.57 2.35
CA SER A 250 -8.99 -9.16 2.54
C SER A 250 -9.96 -10.22 2.04
N ALA A 251 -11.16 -10.27 2.61
CA ALA A 251 -12.14 -11.30 2.29
C ALA A 251 -13.58 -10.78 2.28
N SER A 252 -14.49 -11.59 1.72
CA SER A 252 -15.90 -11.23 1.45
C SER A 252 -16.07 -10.10 0.42
N ALA A 253 -17.32 -9.68 0.17
CA ALA A 253 -17.64 -8.55 -0.70
C ALA A 253 -17.08 -7.22 -0.14
N THR A 254 -16.82 -6.25 -1.02
CA THR A 254 -16.28 -4.91 -0.71
C THR A 254 -17.34 -3.96 -0.09
N ASP A 255 -18.26 -4.52 0.70
CA ASP A 255 -19.26 -3.80 1.51
C ASP A 255 -18.87 -3.83 3.01
N ALA A 256 -19.81 -3.66 3.93
CA ALA A 256 -19.52 -3.72 5.37
C ALA A 256 -19.04 -5.10 5.88
N ASN A 257 -19.11 -6.15 5.07
CA ASN A 257 -18.56 -7.47 5.39
C ASN A 257 -17.06 -7.58 5.11
N TYR A 258 -16.51 -6.64 4.34
CA TYR A 258 -15.09 -6.64 4.00
C TYR A 258 -14.24 -6.59 5.27
N CYS A 259 -13.29 -7.50 5.38
CA CYS A 259 -12.46 -7.64 6.57
C CYS A 259 -11.12 -8.30 6.21
N MET A 260 -10.17 -8.24 7.14
CA MET A 260 -8.83 -8.77 6.93
C MET A 260 -8.64 -10.11 7.63
N GLY A 261 -8.14 -11.09 6.89
CA GLY A 261 -7.54 -12.31 7.39
C GLY A 261 -6.03 -12.18 7.60
N LEU A 262 -5.43 -13.23 8.18
CA LEU A 262 -3.99 -13.30 8.42
C LEU A 262 -3.49 -14.72 8.20
N LEU A 263 -2.43 -14.86 7.41
CA LEU A 263 -1.57 -16.04 7.36
C LEU A 263 -0.27 -15.74 8.10
N THR A 264 0.23 -16.71 8.87
CA THR A 264 1.51 -16.60 9.58
C THR A 264 2.42 -17.74 9.18
N ALA A 265 3.63 -17.41 8.75
CA ALA A 265 4.71 -18.38 8.51
C ALA A 265 5.92 -18.06 9.38
N SER A 266 6.70 -19.08 9.74
CA SER A 266 8.02 -18.88 10.36
C SER A 266 8.99 -18.32 9.32
N ALA A 267 9.82 -17.36 9.71
CA ALA A 267 10.90 -16.85 8.85
C ALA A 267 11.90 -17.94 8.43
N GLY A 268 11.96 -19.08 9.14
CA GLY A 268 12.80 -20.22 8.77
C GLY A 268 12.11 -21.28 7.91
N SER A 269 10.82 -21.14 7.62
CA SER A 269 10.05 -22.16 6.88
C SER A 269 10.18 -22.04 5.36
N ASP A 270 9.89 -23.12 4.64
CA ASP A 270 9.73 -23.07 3.18
C ASP A 270 8.41 -22.38 2.84
N LEU A 271 8.50 -21.13 2.35
CA LEU A 271 7.34 -20.32 2.01
C LEU A 271 6.52 -20.89 0.85
N LEU A 272 7.11 -21.73 -0.02
CA LEU A 272 6.41 -22.40 -1.12
C LEU A 272 5.75 -23.72 -0.68
N ALA A 273 5.87 -24.13 0.57
CA ALA A 273 5.03 -25.16 1.15
C ALA A 273 3.78 -24.50 1.75
N ALA A 274 2.59 -24.78 1.19
CA ALA A 274 1.33 -24.21 1.70
C ALA A 274 1.12 -24.50 3.20
N ALA A 275 1.58 -25.66 3.69
CA ALA A 275 1.52 -26.05 5.10
C ALA A 275 2.35 -25.17 6.05
N SER A 276 3.30 -24.38 5.53
CA SER A 276 4.07 -23.41 6.32
C SER A 276 3.22 -22.22 6.77
N TRP A 277 2.08 -21.98 6.12
CA TRP A 277 1.20 -20.84 6.37
C TRP A 277 0.03 -21.25 7.27
N LYS A 278 0.04 -20.76 8.51
CA LYS A 278 -1.08 -20.92 9.43
C LYS A 278 -2.09 -19.80 9.23
N LYS A 279 -3.30 -20.15 8.84
CA LYS A 279 -4.44 -19.23 8.68
C LYS A 279 -5.12 -18.92 10.01
N SER A 280 -5.40 -17.65 10.28
CA SER A 280 -6.20 -17.23 11.42
C SER A 280 -7.66 -17.70 11.25
N PRO A 281 -8.28 -18.32 12.27
CA PRO A 281 -9.66 -18.79 12.17
C PRO A 281 -10.70 -17.65 12.24
N ARG A 282 -10.27 -16.45 12.64
CA ARG A 282 -11.11 -15.24 12.76
C ARG A 282 -10.46 -14.08 12.01
N PRO A 283 -11.25 -13.10 11.53
CA PRO A 283 -10.68 -11.89 10.96
C PRO A 283 -9.86 -11.17 12.03
N VAL A 284 -8.75 -10.58 11.60
CA VAL A 284 -7.85 -9.80 12.47
C VAL A 284 -8.20 -8.32 12.48
N PHE A 285 -9.01 -7.87 11.53
CA PHE A 285 -9.49 -6.49 11.42
C PHE A 285 -10.83 -6.46 10.69
N THR A 286 -11.85 -5.81 11.24
CA THR A 286 -13.23 -5.86 10.72
C THR A 286 -13.99 -4.58 11.04
N SER A 287 -15.20 -4.46 10.50
CA SER A 287 -16.12 -3.36 10.76
C SER A 287 -16.36 -3.14 12.26
N ASP A 288 -16.51 -1.88 12.65
CA ASP A 288 -16.75 -1.48 14.03
C ASP A 288 -17.84 -0.41 14.10
N ASP A 289 -18.96 -0.78 14.74
CA ASP A 289 -20.15 0.07 14.89
C ASP A 289 -19.94 1.25 15.85
N THR A 290 -18.94 1.17 16.74
CA THR A 290 -18.65 2.22 17.74
C THR A 290 -17.87 3.37 17.11
N THR A 291 -16.97 3.04 16.19
CA THR A 291 -16.13 3.99 15.44
C THR A 291 -16.72 4.40 14.08
N LYS A 292 -17.82 3.75 13.68
CA LYS A 292 -18.52 3.93 12.40
C LYS A 292 -17.62 3.66 11.20
N GLN A 293 -16.77 2.65 11.31
CA GLN A 293 -15.87 2.23 10.24
C GLN A 293 -16.30 0.88 9.72
N TYR A 294 -16.60 0.81 8.43
CA TYR A 294 -17.22 -0.35 7.80
C TYR A 294 -16.39 -0.83 6.61
N GLY A 295 -16.25 -2.15 6.51
CA GLY A 295 -15.54 -2.82 5.44
C GLY A 295 -14.05 -2.50 5.38
N PRO A 296 -13.27 -2.54 6.49
CA PRO A 296 -11.85 -2.22 6.41
C PRO A 296 -11.06 -3.32 5.70
N GLY A 297 -10.25 -2.94 4.72
CA GLY A 297 -9.41 -3.91 4.02
C GLY A 297 -8.51 -3.30 2.95
N HIS A 298 -8.04 -4.19 2.07
CA HIS A 298 -6.99 -4.02 1.07
C HIS A 298 -5.85 -3.18 1.64
N ASN A 299 -5.21 -3.71 2.67
CA ASN A 299 -4.22 -2.96 3.43
C ASN A 299 -2.84 -3.00 2.78
N SER A 300 -2.01 -2.05 3.16
CA SER A 300 -0.56 -2.13 3.06
C SER A 300 0.08 -1.82 4.41
N PHE A 301 1.39 -2.01 4.49
CA PHE A 301 2.19 -1.67 5.66
C PHE A 301 3.26 -0.64 5.31
N THR A 302 3.50 0.30 6.21
CA THR A 302 4.62 1.24 6.13
C THR A 302 5.15 1.51 7.53
N VAL A 303 6.13 2.40 7.67
CA VAL A 303 6.68 2.78 8.98
C VAL A 303 6.53 4.28 9.23
N ALA A 304 6.28 4.68 10.47
CA ALA A 304 6.16 6.08 10.86
C ALA A 304 7.47 6.86 10.68
N GLU A 305 7.41 8.16 10.88
CA GLU A 305 8.56 9.06 10.70
C GLU A 305 9.74 8.69 11.61
N ASP A 306 9.46 8.10 12.78
CA ASP A 306 10.46 7.59 13.74
C ASP A 306 11.28 6.40 13.22
N GLY A 307 10.86 5.76 12.12
CA GLY A 307 11.54 4.62 11.52
C GLY A 307 11.34 3.27 12.23
N HIS A 308 10.54 3.22 13.29
CA HIS A 308 10.37 2.02 14.12
C HIS A 308 8.91 1.63 14.35
N THR A 309 7.97 2.58 14.34
CA THR A 309 6.55 2.28 14.52
C THR A 309 5.94 1.78 13.22
N ASP A 310 5.48 0.53 13.20
CA ASP A 310 4.72 -0.04 12.08
C ASP A 310 3.35 0.65 11.95
N LEU A 311 2.94 0.94 10.71
CA LEU A 311 1.66 1.54 10.40
C LEU A 311 0.83 0.61 9.53
N LEU A 312 -0.43 0.42 9.91
CA LEU A 312 -1.46 -0.16 9.07
C LEU A 312 -2.06 0.93 8.19
N VAL A 313 -1.99 0.75 6.88
CA VAL A 313 -2.63 1.62 5.88
C VAL A 313 -3.75 0.82 5.23
N TYR A 314 -4.98 1.32 5.20
CA TYR A 314 -6.13 0.55 4.73
C TYR A 314 -7.23 1.47 4.22
N HIS A 315 -8.24 0.94 3.53
CA HIS A 315 -9.45 1.70 3.23
C HIS A 315 -10.63 1.24 4.08
N ALA A 316 -11.59 2.13 4.34
CA ALA A 316 -12.91 1.78 4.90
C ALA A 316 -13.97 2.80 4.44
N ARG A 317 -15.25 2.51 4.69
CA ARG A 317 -16.37 3.46 4.58
C ARG A 317 -16.85 3.92 5.94
N GLN A 318 -17.44 5.11 5.98
CA GLN A 318 -18.04 5.73 7.16
C GLN A 318 -19.55 5.44 7.32
N TYR A 319 -20.08 4.52 6.52
CA TYR A 319 -21.47 4.04 6.59
C TYR A 319 -21.53 2.56 6.19
N LYS A 320 -22.52 1.86 6.73
CA LYS A 320 -22.68 0.42 6.60
C LYS A 320 -23.36 0.03 5.29
N ASP A 321 -24.49 0.66 5.01
CA ASP A 321 -25.37 0.26 3.91
C ASP A 321 -25.03 1.04 2.64
N ILE A 322 -24.78 0.31 1.54
CA ILE A 322 -24.46 0.87 0.23
C ILE A 322 -25.71 0.78 -0.65
N THR A 323 -26.02 1.86 -1.37
CA THR A 323 -27.07 1.84 -2.39
C THR A 323 -26.45 1.56 -3.76
N GLY A 324 -26.83 0.45 -4.38
CA GLY A 324 -26.29 0.02 -5.68
C GLY A 324 -25.07 -0.89 -5.56
N ASP A 325 -24.32 -1.04 -6.66
CA ASP A 325 -23.09 -1.83 -6.70
C ASP A 325 -21.98 -1.17 -5.84
N PRO A 326 -21.41 -1.86 -4.84
CA PRO A 326 -20.29 -1.36 -4.04
C PRO A 326 -19.08 -0.88 -4.85
N LEU A 327 -18.84 -1.42 -6.04
CA LEU A 327 -17.76 -0.94 -6.92
C LEU A 327 -18.01 0.47 -7.46
N ASN A 328 -19.27 0.90 -7.60
CA ASN A 328 -19.63 2.24 -8.08
C ASN A 328 -19.74 3.27 -6.94
N ASP A 329 -19.68 2.83 -5.68
CA ASP A 329 -19.64 3.70 -4.52
C ASP A 329 -18.19 4.23 -4.31
N PRO A 330 -17.94 5.53 -4.49
CA PRO A 330 -16.59 6.09 -4.49
C PRO A 330 -16.04 6.37 -3.08
N ASN A 331 -16.78 6.04 -2.02
CA ASN A 331 -16.51 6.55 -0.67
C ASN A 331 -15.71 5.60 0.20
N ARG A 332 -14.96 4.68 -0.39
CA ARG A 332 -13.80 4.08 0.30
C ARG A 332 -12.75 5.15 0.52
N HIS A 333 -12.29 5.30 1.75
CA HIS A 333 -11.34 6.34 2.15
C HIS A 333 -10.09 5.69 2.72
N THR A 334 -8.92 6.17 2.31
CA THR A 334 -7.64 5.74 2.87
C THR A 334 -7.50 6.22 4.30
N ARG A 335 -7.08 5.32 5.18
CA ARG A 335 -6.87 5.51 6.60
C ARG A 335 -5.50 4.97 7.00
N VAL A 336 -4.98 5.46 8.12
CA VAL A 336 -3.73 5.00 8.69
C VAL A 336 -3.80 4.98 10.23
N GLN A 337 -3.27 3.93 10.84
CA GLN A 337 -3.12 3.82 12.29
C GLN A 337 -1.85 3.08 12.67
N ALA A 338 -1.32 3.36 13.86
CA ALA A 338 -0.21 2.58 14.40
C ALA A 338 -0.63 1.12 14.61
N LEU A 339 0.25 0.20 14.23
CA LEU A 339 0.07 -1.23 14.44
C LEU A 339 0.72 -1.63 15.77
N GLY A 340 -0.04 -2.26 16.66
CA GLY A 340 0.46 -2.79 17.91
C GLY A 340 1.13 -4.15 17.75
N TRP A 341 1.80 -4.59 18.81
CA TRP A 341 2.43 -5.91 18.88
C TRP A 341 2.05 -6.58 20.20
N LYS A 342 1.56 -7.81 20.12
CA LYS A 342 1.25 -8.64 21.30
C LYS A 342 2.53 -9.22 21.88
N ALA A 343 2.45 -9.65 23.14
CA ALA A 343 3.59 -10.25 23.84
C ALA A 343 4.13 -11.52 23.15
N ASP A 344 3.29 -12.25 22.41
CA ASP A 344 3.68 -13.43 21.63
C ASP A 344 4.34 -13.10 20.28
N GLY A 345 4.53 -11.81 19.97
CA GLY A 345 5.14 -11.35 18.73
C GLY A 345 4.19 -11.24 17.54
N THR A 346 2.90 -11.57 17.70
CA THR A 346 1.90 -11.37 16.64
C THR A 346 1.39 -9.92 16.59
N PRO A 347 0.98 -9.41 15.42
CA PRO A 347 0.46 -8.06 15.29
C PRO A 347 -0.87 -7.88 16.02
N ASP A 348 -1.05 -6.72 16.64
CA ASP A 348 -2.31 -6.25 17.19
C ASP A 348 -2.86 -5.11 16.33
N PHE A 349 -3.84 -5.44 15.49
CA PHE A 349 -4.49 -4.48 14.60
C PHE A 349 -5.46 -3.56 15.35
N GLY A 350 -5.89 -3.93 16.55
CA GLY A 350 -6.97 -3.24 17.27
C GLY A 350 -8.27 -3.20 16.45
N VAL A 351 -8.96 -2.06 16.49
CA VAL A 351 -10.16 -1.76 15.69
C VAL A 351 -9.86 -0.59 14.74
N PRO A 352 -10.58 -0.44 13.62
CA PRO A 352 -10.44 0.74 12.77
C PRO A 352 -10.81 1.99 13.56
N VAL A 353 -9.85 2.90 13.76
CA VAL A 353 -10.07 4.08 14.60
C VAL A 353 -11.11 5.03 14.00
N ALA A 354 -11.87 5.71 14.85
CA ALA A 354 -12.87 6.70 14.45
C ALA A 354 -12.25 7.85 13.63
N ASP A 355 -13.09 8.57 12.88
CA ASP A 355 -12.67 9.79 12.20
C ASP A 355 -12.14 10.81 13.21
N ALA A 356 -11.02 11.43 12.88
CA ALA A 356 -10.39 12.46 13.70
C ALA A 356 -9.97 13.62 12.80
N PRO A 357 -10.37 14.87 13.13
CA PRO A 357 -9.93 16.02 12.35
C PRO A 357 -8.41 16.17 12.44
N ALA A 358 -7.81 16.72 11.39
CA ALA A 358 -6.39 17.05 11.41
C ALA A 358 -6.08 18.00 12.57
N ARG A 359 -5.28 17.52 13.53
CA ARG A 359 -4.77 18.37 14.60
C ARG A 359 -3.88 19.43 13.97
N VAL A 360 -4.34 20.68 13.92
CA VAL A 360 -3.48 21.82 13.63
C VAL A 360 -2.39 21.84 14.71
N PRO A 361 -1.10 21.80 14.36
CA PRO A 361 -0.04 21.89 15.35
C PRO A 361 -0.24 23.19 16.14
N ARG A 362 -0.54 23.08 17.43
CA ARG A 362 -0.50 24.25 18.30
C ARG A 362 0.94 24.70 18.32
N HIS A 363 1.25 25.84 17.69
CA HIS A 363 2.50 26.52 17.95
C HIS A 363 2.63 26.63 19.46
N ARG A 364 3.65 25.96 20.00
CA ARG A 364 4.03 26.10 21.39
C ARG A 364 4.27 27.60 21.56
N ARG A 365 3.34 28.32 22.22
CA ARG A 365 3.59 29.68 22.65
C ARG A 365 4.84 29.56 23.51
N LEU A 366 5.97 30.04 23.00
CA LEU A 366 7.13 30.29 23.83
C LEU A 366 6.64 31.23 24.93
N GLY A 367 6.53 30.66 26.13
CA GLY A 367 6.10 31.39 27.30
C GLY A 367 7.10 32.51 27.59
N GLY A 368 6.56 33.69 27.86
CA GLY A 368 7.18 34.73 28.68
C GLY A 368 8.54 35.23 28.24
N LEU A 369 8.58 36.13 27.26
CA LEU A 369 9.59 37.19 27.30
C LEU A 369 9.23 38.09 28.49
N GLY A 370 10.07 38.06 29.52
CA GLY A 370 10.00 38.96 30.66
C GLY A 370 9.93 40.42 30.24
N LYS A 371 9.23 41.21 31.03
CA LYS A 371 9.16 42.68 30.90
C LYS A 371 10.56 43.26 30.69
N PRO A 372 10.78 44.15 29.70
CA PRO A 372 12.00 44.93 29.67
C PRO A 372 11.90 46.02 30.75
N ALA A 373 12.93 46.11 31.58
CA ALA A 373 13.17 47.25 32.44
C ALA A 373 13.34 48.53 31.60
N ARG A 374 12.91 49.65 32.18
CA ARG A 374 13.03 51.00 31.61
C ARG A 374 14.48 51.30 31.27
N GLY A 375 14.74 51.64 30.01
CA GLY A 375 16.00 52.21 29.54
C GLY A 375 15.69 53.30 28.53
N THR A 376 15.97 54.54 28.90
CA THR A 376 15.95 55.72 28.05
C THR A 376 17.06 55.62 27.00
N GLY A 377 16.74 55.75 25.72
CA GLY A 377 17.77 55.76 24.67
C GLY A 377 17.22 56.00 23.27
N ALA A 378 17.78 57.01 22.62
CA ALA A 378 17.46 57.56 21.30
C ALA A 378 17.42 56.52 20.15
N GLY A 379 16.62 56.85 19.12
CA GLY A 379 16.28 55.96 18.02
C GLY A 379 17.33 55.75 16.93
N ALA A 380 17.05 54.77 16.07
CA ALA A 380 17.69 54.58 14.75
C ALA A 380 16.64 54.06 13.73
N PRO A 381 16.59 54.59 12.49
CA PRO A 381 15.50 54.33 11.54
C PRO A 381 15.87 53.19 10.58
N GLY A 382 15.44 51.96 10.90
CA GLY A 382 15.69 50.79 10.03
C GLY A 382 14.53 49.83 9.84
N GLN A 383 13.56 49.78 10.76
CA GLN A 383 12.53 48.74 10.77
C GLN A 383 11.19 49.13 10.13
N ARG A 384 11.01 50.39 9.70
CA ARG A 384 9.78 50.83 9.03
C ARG A 384 9.77 50.58 7.51
N ARG A 385 10.93 50.32 6.88
CA ARG A 385 11.00 50.12 5.42
C ARG A 385 10.63 48.71 4.93
N LEU A 386 10.76 47.67 5.77
CA LEU A 386 10.46 46.29 5.36
C LEU A 386 8.95 45.97 5.42
N ALA A 387 8.23 46.54 6.39
CA ALA A 387 6.79 46.36 6.53
C ALA A 387 5.97 47.07 5.42
N ASP A 388 6.49 48.17 4.88
CA ASP A 388 5.87 48.88 3.76
C ASP A 388 6.19 48.25 2.39
N LEU A 389 7.37 47.64 2.25
CA LEU A 389 7.73 46.89 1.03
C LEU A 389 6.88 45.62 0.87
N LEU A 390 6.63 44.90 1.97
CA LEU A 390 5.78 43.70 1.98
C LEU A 390 4.31 44.01 1.69
N ARG A 391 3.79 45.16 2.15
CA ARG A 391 2.42 45.61 1.81
C ARG A 391 2.26 46.04 0.36
N ARG A 392 3.32 46.58 -0.27
CA ARG A 392 3.30 46.97 -1.69
C ARG A 392 3.39 45.76 -2.63
N LEU A 393 4.16 44.73 -2.27
CA LEU A 393 4.24 43.49 -3.04
C LEU A 393 2.92 42.71 -3.03
N HIS A 394 2.21 42.67 -1.89
CA HIS A 394 0.92 41.98 -1.82
C HIS A 394 -0.21 42.70 -2.60
N ARG A 395 -0.12 44.02 -2.82
CA ARG A 395 -1.08 44.77 -3.66
C ARG A 395 -0.83 44.59 -5.16
N ALA A 396 0.40 44.31 -5.59
CA ALA A 396 0.71 44.08 -7.01
C ALA A 396 0.22 42.70 -7.49
N GLU A 397 0.25 41.69 -6.61
CA GLU A 397 -0.17 40.32 -6.93
C GLU A 397 -1.69 40.18 -7.11
N VAL A 398 -2.48 40.98 -6.36
CA VAL A 398 -3.95 40.99 -6.44
C VAL A 398 -4.47 41.72 -7.71
N LEU A 399 -3.68 42.61 -8.32
CA LEU A 399 -4.03 43.31 -9.55
C LEU A 399 -3.72 42.51 -10.84
N LEU A 400 -2.78 41.56 -10.77
CA LEU A 400 -2.44 40.67 -11.90
C LEU A 400 -3.42 39.50 -12.10
N GLN A 401 -4.29 39.21 -11.13
CA GLN A 401 -5.29 38.14 -11.21
C GLN A 401 -6.67 38.58 -11.77
N ARG A 402 -6.83 39.85 -12.17
CA ARG A 402 -8.10 40.41 -12.67
C ARG A 402 -8.04 40.97 -14.10
N GLN A 403 -7.37 40.27 -15.02
CA GLN A 403 -7.52 40.56 -16.46
C GLN A 403 -8.20 39.42 -17.21
N PRO A 404 -9.35 39.67 -17.88
CA PRO A 404 -9.94 38.68 -18.78
C PRO A 404 -9.12 38.58 -20.07
N ARG A 405 -8.70 37.37 -20.44
CA ARG A 405 -8.07 37.08 -21.73
C ARG A 405 -9.12 37.27 -22.84
N ARG A 406 -8.97 38.30 -23.66
CA ARG A 406 -9.63 38.38 -24.98
C ARG A 406 -8.84 37.52 -25.96
N LEU A 407 -9.49 36.50 -26.53
CA LEU A 407 -9.05 35.82 -27.74
C LEU A 407 -9.44 36.70 -28.94
N PRO A 408 -8.62 36.84 -29.99
CA PRO A 408 -9.05 37.47 -31.22
C PRO A 408 -9.90 36.49 -32.06
N ASP A 409 -11.04 37.00 -32.51
CA ASP A 409 -11.93 36.40 -33.51
C ASP A 409 -11.20 36.17 -34.83
N LEU A 410 -11.35 34.97 -35.40
CA LEU A 410 -11.07 34.68 -36.80
C LEU A 410 -12.41 34.42 -37.48
N ASP A 411 -12.82 35.35 -38.33
CA ASP A 411 -13.99 35.20 -39.20
C ASP A 411 -13.67 34.23 -40.37
N PRO A 412 -14.68 33.53 -40.91
CA PRO A 412 -14.51 32.50 -41.92
C PRO A 412 -14.67 33.07 -43.35
N ASP A 413 -13.89 32.56 -44.31
CA ASP A 413 -14.16 32.78 -45.74
C ASP A 413 -14.57 31.46 -46.42
N PRO A 414 -15.57 31.46 -47.34
CA PRO A 414 -16.29 30.27 -47.80
C PRO A 414 -15.75 29.76 -49.15
N GLY A 415 -15.86 28.45 -49.39
CA GLY A 415 -15.41 27.87 -50.67
C GLY A 415 -15.67 26.38 -50.86
N VAL A 416 -16.95 26.03 -51.04
CA VAL A 416 -17.49 25.04 -52.01
C VAL A 416 -16.64 23.80 -52.38
N ALA A 417 -17.13 22.60 -52.05
CA ALA A 417 -17.61 21.61 -53.04
C ALA A 417 -17.95 20.21 -52.46
N ARG A 418 -19.25 19.91 -52.48
CA ARG A 418 -19.94 18.66 -52.90
C ARG A 418 -19.31 17.27 -52.66
N ALA A 419 -20.06 16.50 -51.87
CA ALA A 419 -20.66 15.17 -52.17
C ALA A 419 -19.75 14.01 -52.61
N HIS A 420 -19.82 12.90 -51.86
CA HIS A 420 -20.36 11.63 -52.38
C HIS A 420 -20.71 10.68 -51.23
N ARG A 421 -22.00 10.31 -51.16
CA ARG A 421 -22.49 9.13 -50.43
C ARG A 421 -22.03 7.89 -51.19
N ILE A 422 -21.43 6.93 -50.49
CA ILE A 422 -21.32 5.55 -50.97
C ILE A 422 -21.90 4.64 -49.88
N ARG A 423 -23.03 4.02 -50.20
CA ARG A 423 -23.55 2.83 -49.51
C ARG A 423 -22.81 1.59 -50.05
N PRO A 424 -22.54 0.57 -49.23
CA PRO A 424 -22.42 -0.79 -49.73
C PRO A 424 -23.70 -1.61 -49.49
N PRO A 425 -23.91 -2.69 -50.27
CA PRO A 425 -25.20 -3.36 -50.41
C PRO A 425 -25.43 -4.51 -49.41
N LEU A 426 -26.71 -4.81 -49.22
CA LEU A 426 -27.22 -6.06 -48.68
C LEU A 426 -26.87 -7.24 -49.59
N HIS A 427 -26.31 -8.31 -49.03
CA HIS A 427 -26.55 -9.68 -49.51
C HIS A 427 -26.29 -10.70 -48.38
N ARG A 428 -27.30 -11.52 -48.11
CA ARG A 428 -27.17 -12.84 -47.47
C ARG A 428 -26.74 -13.87 -48.52
N PRO A 429 -26.06 -14.95 -48.10
CA PRO A 429 -26.68 -16.28 -48.23
C PRO A 429 -26.54 -17.19 -47.00
N GLN A 430 -27.39 -18.20 -46.98
CA GLN A 430 -27.51 -19.34 -46.05
C GLN A 430 -26.27 -20.26 -46.05
N GLY A 431 -26.08 -21.01 -44.95
CA GLY A 431 -25.31 -22.26 -44.95
C GLY A 431 -24.63 -22.62 -43.62
N ASP A 432 -25.35 -23.36 -42.78
CA ASP A 432 -24.94 -24.40 -41.80
C ASP A 432 -23.56 -24.37 -41.12
N ARG A 433 -23.56 -24.31 -39.77
CA ARG A 433 -23.30 -25.47 -38.90
C ARG A 433 -23.30 -25.10 -37.42
N VAL A 434 -23.96 -25.96 -36.66
CA VAL A 434 -24.03 -26.01 -35.20
C VAL A 434 -22.63 -26.22 -34.61
N ILE A 435 -22.17 -25.29 -33.77
CA ILE A 435 -21.29 -25.61 -32.63
C ILE A 435 -21.84 -24.86 -31.41
N ARG A 436 -22.15 -25.63 -30.37
CA ARG A 436 -22.76 -25.22 -29.12
C ARG A 436 -21.89 -24.17 -28.41
N GLY A 437 -22.40 -22.94 -28.31
CA GLY A 437 -21.85 -21.91 -27.43
C GLY A 437 -22.26 -22.20 -25.98
N CYS A 438 -21.26 -22.28 -25.09
CA CYS A 438 -21.46 -22.18 -23.64
C CYS A 438 -21.85 -20.75 -23.27
N PRO A 439 -22.92 -20.49 -22.51
CA PRO A 439 -23.21 -19.16 -22.02
C PRO A 439 -22.49 -18.93 -20.68
N TRP A 440 -21.32 -18.28 -20.73
CA TRP A 440 -20.73 -17.63 -19.55
C TRP A 440 -21.37 -16.27 -19.34
N THR A 441 -22.63 -16.29 -18.89
CA THR A 441 -23.31 -15.11 -18.35
C THR A 441 -24.32 -15.60 -17.32
N ARG A 442 -23.99 -15.47 -16.03
CA ARG A 442 -24.94 -15.18 -14.94
C ARG A 442 -24.20 -15.02 -13.62
N TRP A 443 -23.83 -13.78 -13.34
CA TRP A 443 -23.81 -13.25 -11.99
C TRP A 443 -25.27 -13.05 -11.55
N ALA A 444 -25.91 -14.09 -10.99
CA ALA A 444 -27.20 -13.99 -10.30
C ALA A 444 -27.44 -15.25 -9.45
N ILE A 445 -27.82 -15.01 -8.20
CA ILE A 445 -28.19 -15.95 -7.12
C ILE A 445 -29.19 -17.02 -7.62
N PRO A 446 -29.06 -18.32 -7.26
CA PRO A 446 -30.15 -19.27 -7.45
C PRO A 446 -31.19 -19.13 -6.31
N PRO A 447 -32.51 -19.15 -6.61
CA PRO A 447 -33.52 -19.18 -5.58
C PRO A 447 -33.54 -20.55 -4.90
N ARG A 448 -33.85 -20.54 -3.59
CA ARG A 448 -34.17 -21.75 -2.84
C ARG A 448 -35.44 -22.38 -3.42
N CYS A 449 -35.41 -23.68 -3.67
CA CYS A 449 -36.62 -24.50 -3.67
C CYS A 449 -36.71 -25.22 -2.32
N THR A 450 -37.93 -25.26 -1.79
CA THR A 450 -38.41 -25.87 -0.54
C THR A 450 -37.95 -27.29 -0.32
#